data_AF-A0A8S9LBN2-F1
#
_entry.id   AF-A0A8S9LBN2-F1
#
_cell.length_a   1.000
_cell.length_b   1.000
_cell.length_c   1.000
_cell.angle_alpha   90.00
_cell.angle_beta   90.00
_cell.angle_gamma   90.00
#
_symmetry.space_group_name_H-M   'P 1'
#
loop_
_entity.id
_entity.type
_entity.pdbx_description
1 polymer ?
#
loop_
_entity_poly.entity_id
_entity_poly.type
_entity_poly.pdbx_seq_one_letter_code
_entity_poly.pdbx_strand_id
1 'polypeptide(L)' 'LSQTVVFHLGKQKNNLIHNQTSISSASVLCGIDKELRNIISARRHSRHFHSLMALWLR' A
#
# COMPACT_ATOMS: atom_id res chain seq x y z
N LEU A 1 4.74 -4.18 -6.05
CA LEU A 1 4.10 -4.16 -4.71
C LEU A 1 5.11 -3.77 -3.63
N SER A 2 6.29 -4.39 -3.57
CA SER A 2 7.33 -4.04 -2.59
C SER A 2 7.79 -2.57 -2.66
N GLN A 3 7.88 -2.00 -3.86
CA GLN A 3 8.24 -0.58 -4.05
C GLN A 3 7.20 0.39 -3.44
N THR A 4 5.90 0.05 -3.49
CA THR A 4 4.82 0.86 -2.89
C THR A 4 4.94 0.91 -1.37
N VAL A 5 5.27 -0.23 -0.74
CA VAL A 5 5.47 -0.31 0.71
C VAL A 5 6.69 0.52 1.14
N VAL A 6 7.81 0.41 0.42
CA VAL A 6 9.02 1.19 0.67
C VAL A 6 8.77 2.69 0.52
N PHE A 7 7.98 3.09 -0.49
CA PHE A 7 7.61 4.49 -0.70
C PHE A 7 6.78 5.06 0.46
N HIS A 8 5.74 4.35 0.90
CA HIS A 8 4.90 4.80 2.02
C HIS A 8 5.65 4.86 3.35
N LEU A 9 6.53 3.89 3.62
CA LEU A 9 7.42 3.91 4.79
C LEU A 9 8.36 5.11 4.77
N GLY A 10 9.01 5.37 3.64
CA GLY A 10 9.86 6.55 3.46
C GLY A 10 9.09 7.86 3.66
N LYS A 11 7.87 7.94 3.12
CA LYS A 11 6.97 9.09 3.27
C LYS A 11 6.53 9.30 4.73
N GLN A 12 6.20 8.23 5.46
CA GLN A 12 5.84 8.33 6.89
C GLN A 12 7.02 8.84 7.72
N LYS A 13 8.24 8.32 7.46
CA LYS A 13 9.45 8.79 8.12
C LYS A 13 9.71 10.27 7.86
N ASN A 14 9.52 10.72 6.61
CA ASN A 14 9.64 12.14 6.26
C ASN A 14 8.57 13.01 6.95
N ASN A 15 7.32 12.55 7.02
CA ASN A 15 6.27 13.28 7.73
C ASN A 15 6.55 13.42 9.23
N LEU A 16 7.14 12.39 9.84
CA LEU A 16 7.54 12.45 11.25
C LEU A 16 8.67 13.45 11.49
N ILE A 17 9.70 13.43 10.64
CA ILE A 17 10.91 14.25 10.80
C ILE A 17 10.63 15.72 10.44
N HIS A 18 9.93 15.97 9.33
CA HIS A 18 9.78 17.32 8.79
C HIS A 18 8.48 18.01 9.16
N ASN A 19 7.36 17.25 9.27
CA ASN A 19 6.05 17.82 9.56
C ASN A 19 5.63 17.61 11.02
N GLN A 20 6.46 16.97 11.85
CA GLN A 20 6.15 16.58 13.24
C GLN A 20 4.79 15.85 13.37
N THR A 21 4.30 15.30 12.27
CA THR A 21 2.96 14.75 12.17
C THR A 21 3.08 13.23 12.23
N SER A 22 2.71 12.65 13.36
CA SER A 22 2.62 11.21 13.51
C SER A 22 1.29 10.73 12.93
N ILE A 23 1.35 10.19 11.71
CA ILE A 23 0.23 9.45 11.16
C ILE A 23 0.25 8.07 11.80
N SER A 24 -0.86 7.69 12.43
CA SER A 24 -1.03 6.37 13.03
C SER A 24 -0.64 5.28 12.03
N SER A 25 0.18 4.33 12.49
CA SER A 25 0.62 3.19 11.68
C SER A 25 -0.56 2.43 11.07
N ALA A 26 -1.71 2.39 11.76
CA ALA A 26 -2.94 1.80 11.25
C ALA A 26 -3.50 2.53 10.02
N SER A 27 -3.47 3.88 10.02
CA SER A 27 -3.90 4.68 8.86
C SER A 27 -2.94 4.53 7.68
N VAL A 28 -1.63 4.43 7.93
CA VAL A 28 -0.64 4.19 6.86
C VAL A 28 -0.82 2.81 6.26
N LEU A 29 -0.99 1.77 7.10
CA LEU A 29 -1.22 0.41 6.64
C LEU A 29 -2.53 0.30 5.83
N CYS A 30 -3.61 0.96 6.28
CA CYS A 30 -4.87 1.03 5.56
C CYS A 30 -4.73 1.72 4.19
N GLY A 31 -3.96 2.82 4.12
CA GLY A 31 -3.64 3.50 2.87
C GLY A 31 -2.85 2.61 1.91
N ILE A 32 -1.86 1.88 2.42
CA ILE A 32 -1.07 0.91 1.67
C ILE A 32 -1.95 -0.23 1.15
N ASP A 33 -2.83 -0.80 1.99
CA ASP A 33 -3.76 -1.88 1.61
C ASP A 33 -4.68 -1.45 0.47
N LYS A 34 -5.25 -0.25 0.58
CA LYS A 34 -6.12 0.34 -0.45
C LYS A 34 -5.38 0.55 -1.77
N GLU A 35 -4.15 1.07 -1.74
CA GLU A 35 -3.32 1.20 -2.95
C GLU A 35 -2.96 -0.15 -3.55
N LEU A 36 -2.60 -1.13 -2.72
CA LEU A 36 -2.33 -2.51 -3.15
C LEU A 36 -3.54 -3.11 -3.86
N ARG A 37 -4.72 -3.02 -3.27
CA ARG A 37 -5.99 -3.48 -3.88
C ARG A 37 -6.27 -2.77 -5.20
N ASN A 38 -6.00 -1.47 -5.30
CA ASN A 38 -6.16 -0.72 -6.55
C ASN A 38 -5.18 -1.17 -7.63
N ILE A 39 -3.90 -1.35 -7.30
CA ILE A 39 -2.88 -1.83 -8.25
C ILE A 39 -3.21 -3.24 -8.73
N ILE A 40 -3.60 -4.12 -7.81
CA ILE A 40 -4.02 -5.49 -8.11
C ILE A 40 -5.27 -5.47 -9.00
N SER A 41 -6.28 -4.65 -8.66
CA SER A 41 -7.51 -4.51 -9.45
C SER A 41 -7.27 -3.93 -10.85
N ALA A 42 -6.41 -2.93 -10.98
CA ALA A 42 -6.01 -2.36 -12.26
C ALA A 42 -5.28 -3.39 -13.14
N ARG A 43 -4.63 -4.39 -12.52
CA ARG A 43 -3.92 -5.49 -13.19
C ARG A 43 -4.73 -6.80 -13.22
N ARG A 44 -6.04 -6.76 -12.97
CA ARG A 44 -6.93 -7.94 -12.89
C ARG A 44 -6.88 -8.87 -14.12
N HIS A 45 -6.57 -8.33 -15.29
CA HIS A 45 -6.48 -9.09 -16.54
C HIS A 45 -5.17 -9.87 -16.69
N SER A 46 -4.18 -9.64 -15.82
CA SER A 46 -2.92 -10.38 -15.82
C SER A 46 -3.05 -11.64 -14.96
N ARG A 47 -2.84 -12.81 -15.57
CA ARG A 47 -2.94 -14.11 -14.87
C ARG A 47 -2.05 -14.21 -13.63
N HIS A 48 -0.92 -13.50 -13.61
CA HIS A 48 -0.01 -13.44 -12.45
C HIS A 48 -0.64 -12.83 -11.20
N PHE A 49 -1.65 -11.97 -11.36
CA PHE A 49 -2.30 -11.29 -10.24
C PHE A 49 -3.60 -11.96 -9.80
N HIS A 50 -4.01 -13.04 -10.45
CA HIS A 50 -5.26 -13.74 -10.14
C HIS A 50 -5.21 -14.42 -8.76
N SER A 51 -4.07 -15.03 -8.40
CA SER A 51 -3.83 -15.59 -7.07
C SER A 51 -3.73 -14.51 -5.99
N LEU A 52 -3.10 -13.38 -6.30
CA LEU A 52 -3.03 -12.21 -5.42
C LEU A 52 -4.41 -11.58 -5.20
N MET A 53 -5.25 -11.45 -6.24
CA MET A 53 -6.64 -11.01 -6.11
C MET A 53 -7.42 -11.93 -5.17
N ALA A 54 -7.28 -13.25 -5.32
CA ALA A 54 -8.01 -14.22 -4.48
C ALA A 54 -7.61 -14.16 -2.99
N LEU A 55 -6.38 -13.74 -2.68
CA LEU A 55 -5.90 -13.54 -1.31
C LEU A 55 -6.29 -12.18 -0.73
N TRP A 56 -6.29 -11.13 -1.54
CA TRP A 56 -6.43 -9.75 -1.06
C TRP A 56 -7.83 -9.16 -1.23
N LEU A 57 -8.66 -9.68 -2.12
CA LEU A 57 -10.02 -9.16 -2.38
C LEU A 57 -11.14 -10.07 -1.82
N ARG A 58 -10.79 -11.10 -1.05
CA ARG A 58 -11.76 -12.02 -0.44
C ARG A 58 -12.44 -11.44 0.80
#